data_AF-A0A2I0DCF4-F1
#
_entry.id   AF-A0A2I0DCF4-F1
#
_cell.length_a   1.000
_cell.length_b   1.000
_cell.length_c   1.000
_cell.angle_alpha   90.00
_cell.angle_beta   90.00
_cell.angle_gamma   90.00
#
_symmetry.space_group_name_H-M   'P 1'
#
loop_
_entity.id
_entity.type
_entity.pdbx_description
1 polymer ?
#
loop_
_entity_poly.entity_id
_entity_poly.type
_entity_poly.pdbx_seq_one_letter_code
_entity_poly.pdbx_strand_id
1 'polypeptide(L)'
;MQVNSYERDKDARKRCIDHFGAKCNVCGLDFQEKYGEIGAGFIHVHHKVEISTIGKEYSVNPKTDLIPVCPNCHSILRKESQHIQ
;
A
#
# COMPACT_ATOMS: atom_id res chain seq x y z
N MET A 1 17.05 -4.25 20.95
CA MET A 1 16.38 -5.21 20.05
C MET A 1 15.97 -4.47 18.78
N GLN A 2 16.68 -4.69 17.66
CA GLN A 2 16.27 -4.13 16.38
C GLN A 2 15.10 -4.97 15.86
N VAL A 3 13.87 -4.53 16.11
CA VAL A 3 12.70 -5.03 15.41
C VAL A 3 12.81 -4.61 13.95
N ASN A 4 13.25 -5.55 13.13
CA ASN A 4 13.46 -5.44 11.69
C ASN A 4 12.28 -4.68 11.06
N SER A 5 12.57 -3.65 10.28
CA SER A 5 11.58 -2.88 9.50
C SER A 5 10.64 -3.79 8.69
N TYR A 6 11.13 -4.97 8.31
CA TYR A 6 10.41 -6.03 7.60
C TYR A 6 9.18 -6.62 8.31
N GLU A 7 9.15 -6.68 9.64
CA GLU A 7 8.00 -7.22 10.39
C GLU A 7 6.87 -6.19 10.56
N ARG A 8 7.21 -4.90 10.56
CA ARG A 8 6.24 -3.79 10.70
C ARG A 8 5.41 -3.56 9.43
N ASP A 9 5.99 -3.77 8.25
CA ASP A 9 5.28 -3.61 6.98
C ASP A 9 4.16 -4.65 6.77
N LYS A 10 4.32 -5.88 7.28
CA LYS A 10 3.30 -6.93 7.11
C LYS A 10 2.05 -6.67 7.94
N ASP A 11 2.20 -6.26 9.19
CA ASP A 11 1.07 -5.90 10.06
C ASP A 11 0.36 -4.63 9.55
N ALA A 12 1.13 -3.61 9.14
CA ALA A 12 0.57 -2.38 8.57
C ALA A 12 -0.19 -2.65 7.27
N ARG A 13 0.37 -3.47 6.36
CA ARG A 13 -0.33 -3.92 5.15
C ARG A 13 -1.62 -4.65 5.49
N LYS A 14 -1.58 -5.61 6.42
CA LYS A 14 -2.76 -6.38 6.80
C LYS A 14 -3.85 -5.46 7.35
N ARG A 15 -3.51 -4.56 8.27
CA ARG A 15 -4.46 -3.58 8.84
C ARG A 15 -5.05 -2.63 7.79
N CYS A 16 -4.26 -2.22 6.81
CA CYS A 16 -4.73 -1.43 5.68
C CYS A 16 -5.77 -2.20 4.86
N ILE A 17 -5.48 -3.45 4.49
CA ILE A 17 -6.39 -4.30 3.71
C ILE A 17 -7.64 -4.66 4.53
N ASP A 18 -7.50 -4.97 5.82
CA ASP A 18 -8.62 -5.26 6.71
C ASP A 18 -9.57 -4.04 6.85
N HIS A 19 -9.03 -2.82 6.75
CA HIS A 19 -9.81 -1.59 6.86
C HIS A 19 -10.46 -1.14 5.54
N PHE A 20 -9.71 -1.20 4.43
CA PHE A 20 -10.13 -0.66 3.13
C PHE A 20 -10.65 -1.73 2.16
N GLY A 21 -10.38 -3.01 2.43
CA GLY A 21 -10.60 -4.11 1.49
C GLY A 21 -9.48 -4.28 0.48
N ALA A 22 -9.56 -5.36 -0.30
CA ALA A 22 -8.59 -5.72 -1.34
C ALA A 22 -8.95 -5.13 -2.72
N LYS A 23 -9.44 -3.90 -2.73
CA LYS A 23 -9.84 -3.17 -3.95
C LYS A 23 -8.93 -1.97 -4.18
N CYS A 24 -8.57 -1.71 -5.43
CA CYS A 24 -7.71 -0.58 -5.76
C CYS A 24 -8.43 0.75 -5.53
N ASN A 25 -7.88 1.63 -4.68
CA ASN A 25 -8.46 2.96 -4.43
C ASN A 25 -8.28 3.95 -5.59
N VAL A 26 -7.48 3.63 -6.61
CA VAL A 26 -7.24 4.50 -7.77
C VAL A 26 -8.17 4.14 -8.92
N CYS A 27 -8.21 2.87 -9.32
CA CYS A 27 -8.97 2.42 -10.50
C CYS A 27 -10.15 1.50 -10.18
N GLY A 28 -10.39 1.18 -8.91
CA GLY A 28 -11.49 0.31 -8.49
C GLY A 28 -11.30 -1.17 -8.82
N LEU A 29 -10.14 -1.60 -9.34
CA LEU A 29 -9.90 -3.01 -9.66
C LEU A 29 -9.95 -3.88 -8.40
N ASP A 30 -10.78 -4.91 -8.45
CA ASP A 30 -10.82 -6.01 -7.49
C ASP A 30 -10.34 -7.29 -8.21
N PHE A 31 -9.28 -7.91 -7.68
CA PHE A 31 -8.71 -9.11 -8.28
C PHE A 31 -9.54 -10.36 -8.02
N GLN A 32 -10.26 -10.41 -6.90
CA GLN A 32 -11.16 -11.52 -6.61
C GLN A 32 -12.37 -11.49 -7.55
N GLU A 33 -12.93 -10.31 -7.80
CA GLU A 33 -14.04 -10.14 -8.76
C GLU A 33 -13.61 -10.54 -10.17
N LYS A 34 -12.38 -10.20 -10.57
CA LYS A 34 -11.88 -10.45 -11.93
C LYS A 34 -11.33 -11.85 -12.17
N TYR A 35 -10.66 -12.43 -11.19
CA TYR A 35 -9.91 -13.68 -11.34
C TYR A 35 -10.42 -14.80 -10.42
N GLY A 36 -11.42 -14.55 -9.59
CA GLY A 36 -11.92 -15.51 -8.61
C GLY A 36 -10.95 -15.70 -7.44
N GLU A 37 -11.00 -16.86 -6.80
CA GLU A 37 -10.24 -17.17 -5.57
C GLU A 37 -8.73 -16.95 -5.70
N ILE A 38 -8.15 -17.14 -6.90
CA ILE A 38 -6.72 -16.88 -7.14
C ILE A 38 -6.33 -15.41 -6.99
N GLY A 39 -7.30 -14.48 -7.09
CA GLY A 39 -7.12 -13.05 -6.90
C GLY A 39 -7.49 -12.57 -5.49
N ALA A 40 -7.99 -13.45 -4.62
CA ALA A 40 -8.42 -13.07 -3.27
C ALA A 40 -7.28 -12.46 -2.46
N GLY A 41 -7.47 -11.24 -1.95
CA GLY A 41 -6.48 -10.51 -1.17
C GLY A 41 -5.24 -10.04 -1.97
N PHE A 42 -5.22 -10.24 -3.30
CA PHE A 42 -4.11 -9.82 -4.14
C PHE A 42 -4.19 -8.32 -4.41
N ILE A 43 -3.49 -7.54 -3.58
CA ILE A 43 -3.42 -6.09 -3.69
C ILE A 43 -2.09 -5.59 -3.13
N HIS A 44 -1.56 -4.49 -3.67
CA HIS A 44 -0.41 -3.80 -3.11
C HIS A 44 -0.88 -2.69 -2.17
N VAL A 45 0.01 -2.21 -1.31
CA VAL A 45 -0.26 -1.07 -0.43
C VAL A 45 0.77 0.01 -0.71
N HIS A 46 0.30 1.24 -0.86
CA HIS A 46 1.11 2.42 -1.15
C HIS A 46 1.06 3.40 0.00
N HIS A 47 2.19 4.05 0.29
CA HIS A 47 2.26 5.13 1.26
C HIS A 47 1.80 6.44 0.61
N LYS A 48 0.80 7.11 1.18
CA LYS A 48 0.30 8.42 0.72
C LYS A 48 1.28 9.56 0.99
N VAL A 49 2.12 9.41 2.01
CA VAL A 49 3.07 10.43 2.45
C VAL A 49 4.48 9.86 2.30
N GLU A 50 5.37 10.59 1.64
CA GLU A 50 6.77 10.20 1.52
C GLU A 50 7.43 10.25 2.90
N ILE A 51 7.75 9.08 3.43
CA ILE A 51 8.42 8.90 4.74
C ILE A 51 9.84 9.51 4.73
N SER A 52 10.37 9.81 3.55
CA SER A 52 11.67 10.43 3.30
C SER A 52 11.86 11.77 4.03
N THR A 53 10.76 12.48 4.33
CA THR A 53 10.79 13.81 4.95
C THR A 53 10.53 13.80 6.46
N ILE A 54 10.10 12.66 7.02
CA ILE A 54 9.71 12.58 8.43
C ILE A 54 10.84 11.88 9.20
N GLY A 55 11.42 12.58 10.17
CA GLY A 55 12.58 12.11 10.94
C GLY A 55 12.38 10.75 11.61
N LYS A 56 13.46 10.24 12.22
CA LYS A 56 13.68 8.86 12.75
C LYS A 56 12.59 8.25 13.67
N GLU A 57 11.50 8.95 13.98
CA GLU A 57 10.43 8.53 14.90
C GLU A 57 9.01 8.57 14.29
N TYR A 58 8.86 8.40 12.97
CA TYR A 58 7.52 8.28 12.39
C TYR A 58 6.93 6.87 12.56
N SER A 59 5.75 6.78 13.19
CA SER A 59 4.95 5.55 13.24
C SER A 59 3.92 5.59 12.13
N VAL A 60 4.05 4.70 11.14
CA VAL A 60 3.10 4.57 10.02
C VAL A 60 1.73 4.20 10.56
N ASN A 61 0.72 5.02 10.26
CA ASN A 61 -0.67 4.73 10.55
C ASN A 61 -1.33 4.04 9.34
N PRO A 62 -1.68 2.74 9.45
CA PRO A 62 -2.21 1.97 8.33
C PRO A 62 -3.53 2.46 7.74
N LYS A 63 -4.26 3.32 8.46
CA LYS A 63 -5.56 3.84 8.03
C LYS A 63 -5.44 5.20 7.34
N THR A 64 -4.44 6.00 7.70
CA THR A 64 -4.29 7.35 7.13
C THR A 64 -3.18 7.42 6.10
N ASP A 65 -2.12 6.64 6.31
CA ASP A 65 -0.87 6.79 5.56
C ASP A 65 -0.75 5.75 4.46
N LEU A 66 -1.58 4.71 4.50
CA LEU A 66 -1.56 3.60 3.55
C LEU A 66 -2.86 3.56 2.74
N ILE A 67 -2.75 3.10 1.50
CA ILE A 67 -3.91 2.77 0.65
C ILE A 67 -3.67 1.50 -0.17
N PRO A 68 -4.71 0.67 -0.35
CA PRO A 68 -4.65 -0.44 -1.29
C PRO A 68 -4.67 0.07 -2.74
N VAL A 69 -3.74 -0.45 -3.56
CA VAL A 69 -3.62 -0.14 -4.98
C VAL A 69 -3.25 -1.40 -5.76
N CYS A 70 -3.68 -1.51 -7.02
CA CYS A 70 -3.26 -2.62 -7.88
C CYS A 70 -1.79 -2.46 -8.31
N PRO A 71 -1.11 -3.55 -8.73
CA PRO A 71 0.29 -3.48 -9.19
C PRO A 71 0.55 -2.48 -10.30
N ASN A 72 -0.44 -2.26 -11.18
CA ASN A 72 -0.34 -1.29 -12.28
C ASN A 72 -0.36 0.15 -11.76
N CYS A 73 -1.37 0.52 -10.97
CA CYS A 73 -1.45 1.84 -10.35
C CYS A 73 -0.26 2.10 -9.42
N HIS A 74 0.16 1.10 -8.64
CA HIS A 74 1.37 1.20 -7.81
C HIS A 74 2.63 1.52 -8.62
N SER A 75 2.74 0.97 -9.84
CA SER A 75 3.88 1.23 -10.71
C SER A 75 3.83 2.61 -11.34
N ILE A 76 2.62 3.14 -11.62
CA ILE A 76 2.43 4.51 -12.12
C ILE A 76 2.76 5.54 -11.03
N LEU A 77 2.22 5.37 -9.81
CA LEU A 77 2.46 6.28 -8.69
C LEU A 77 3.95 6.40 -8.34
N ARG A 78 4.71 5.30 -8.44
CA ARG A 78 6.18 5.35 -8.29
C ARG A 78 6.90 6.15 -9.37
N LYS A 79 6.35 6.21 -10.59
CA LYS A 79 6.93 6.99 -11.69
C LYS A 79 6.58 8.47 -11.60
N GLU A 80 5.46 8.81 -10.98
CA GLU A 80 5.04 10.19 -10.76
C GLU A 80 6.01 10.94 -9.83
N SER A 81 6.56 10.25 -8.82
CA SER A 81 7.69 10.75 -8.01
C SER A 81 9.03 10.88 -8.77
N GLN A 82 9.12 10.47 -10.04
CA GLN A 82 10.34 10.54 -10.87
C GLN A 82 10.21 11.45 -12.10
N HIS A 83 9.11 12.19 -12.25
CA HIS A 83 8.94 13.14 -13.35
C HIS A 83 8.50 14.52 -12.85
N ILE A 84 9.50 15.30 -12.47
CA ILE A 84 9.48 16.75 -12.72
C ILE A 84 10.75 17.00 -13.55
N GLN A 85 10.56 17.07 -14.88
CA GLN A 85 11.44 17.86 -15.75
C GLN A 85 10.94 19.29 -15.74
#